data_AF-A0A7V0S156-F1
#
_entry.id   AF-A0A7V0S156-F1
#
_cell.length_a   1.000
_cell.length_b   1.000
_cell.length_c   1.000
_cell.angle_alpha   90.00
_cell.angle_beta   90.00
_cell.angle_gamma   90.00
#
_symmetry.space_group_name_H-M   'P 1'
#
loop_
_entity.id
_entity.type
_entity.pdbx_description
1 polymer ?
#
loop_
_entity_poly.entity_id
_entity_poly.type
_entity_poly.pdbx_seq_one_letter_code
_entity_poly.pdbx_strand_id
1 'polypeptide(L)'
;EAEAATAAILLHDIGHGPFSHSLEFSIAKGVNHERIGHRLMREMDIQLNGRLAMAIDIFKDKYPKRFLHQLVSSQLDVDRMDYLRRDSFFTGVTEGAIGSDRIIKMLNVVDDNLVVDAKGIYSIEKFLIARRLMYWQVYLHKTVVAAEQLLTQLLRRARELAEQGEEMYCSASLLFFLKHEITETDFQKPFSANSALYHFANIDDTDVLYAAKQWQHHPDKALSALAKMVVARKLYKVELRNTPFSIEELSGKEKLFCQQFPELANYKEYFVTTSSVSNNAYRSTEESIQILYNNGKLIDIANASDMLNTNVLSKNITKYFLCYVK
;
A
#
# COMPACT_ATOMS: atom_id res chain seq x y z
N GLU A 1 8.07 -28.00 1.24
CA GLU A 1 8.74 -26.77 1.71
C GLU A 1 9.01 -25.80 0.58
N ALA A 2 9.89 -26.10 -0.39
CA ALA A 2 10.19 -25.17 -1.49
C ALA A 2 8.95 -24.73 -2.30
N GLU A 3 8.10 -25.68 -2.73
CA GLU A 3 6.83 -25.38 -3.41
C GLU A 3 5.92 -24.51 -2.52
N ALA A 4 5.84 -24.82 -1.23
CA ALA A 4 4.99 -24.09 -0.27
C ALA A 4 5.49 -22.66 -0.03
N ALA A 5 6.80 -22.44 0.12
CA ALA A 5 7.38 -21.10 0.22
C ALA A 5 7.18 -20.30 -1.08
N THR A 6 7.30 -20.95 -2.24
CA THR A 6 7.03 -20.34 -3.54
C THR A 6 5.56 -19.96 -3.69
N ALA A 7 4.64 -20.83 -3.27
CA ALA A 7 3.21 -20.53 -3.26
C ALA A 7 2.86 -19.41 -2.27
N ALA A 8 3.52 -19.36 -1.10
CA ALA A 8 3.33 -18.31 -0.12
C ALA A 8 3.72 -16.93 -0.70
N ILE A 9 4.90 -16.81 -1.32
CA ILE A 9 5.30 -15.54 -1.96
C ILE A 9 4.48 -15.25 -3.22
N LEU A 10 4.00 -16.26 -3.96
CA LEU A 10 3.11 -16.02 -5.11
C LEU A 10 1.77 -15.41 -4.68
N LEU A 11 1.30 -15.73 -3.46
CA LEU A 11 -0.01 -15.34 -2.95
C LEU A 11 0.04 -14.21 -1.91
N HIS A 12 1.22 -13.71 -1.54
CA HIS A 12 1.37 -12.77 -0.42
C HIS A 12 0.51 -11.50 -0.57
N ASP A 13 0.42 -10.99 -1.79
CA ASP A 13 -0.29 -9.77 -2.16
C ASP A 13 -1.70 -10.01 -2.73
N ILE A 14 -2.21 -11.25 -2.73
CA ILE A 14 -3.54 -11.58 -3.30
C ILE A 14 -4.69 -10.83 -2.61
N GLY A 15 -4.46 -10.30 -1.41
CA GLY A 15 -5.41 -9.51 -0.65
C GLY A 15 -5.52 -8.04 -1.05
N HIS A 16 -4.74 -7.55 -2.02
CA HIS A 16 -4.83 -6.17 -2.49
C HIS A 16 -5.97 -5.99 -3.50
N GLY A 17 -6.84 -5.01 -3.22
CA GLY A 17 -7.83 -4.52 -4.16
C GLY A 17 -7.27 -3.37 -5.02
N PRO A 18 -8.03 -2.89 -6.01
CA PRO A 18 -7.58 -1.81 -6.88
C PRO A 18 -7.29 -0.53 -6.11
N PHE A 19 -6.19 0.14 -6.40
CA PHE A 19 -5.75 1.32 -5.63
C PHE A 19 -5.79 1.09 -4.11
N SER A 20 -5.35 -0.10 -3.66
CA SER A 20 -5.46 -0.68 -2.31
C SER A 20 -5.58 0.32 -1.15
N HIS A 21 -4.71 1.32 -1.03
CA HIS A 21 -4.82 2.35 0.02
C HIS A 21 -6.14 3.16 -0.04
N SER A 22 -6.54 3.67 -1.21
CA SER A 22 -7.81 4.40 -1.36
C SER A 22 -9.03 3.53 -1.06
N LEU A 23 -8.98 2.24 -1.38
CA LEU A 23 -10.06 1.28 -1.08
C LEU A 23 -10.13 0.90 0.39
N GLU A 24 -8.99 0.69 1.08
CA GLU A 24 -8.98 0.38 2.51
C GLU A 24 -9.67 1.49 3.33
N PHE A 25 -9.48 2.75 2.95
CA PHE A 25 -10.14 3.88 3.62
C PHE A 25 -11.59 4.10 3.22
N SER A 26 -11.96 3.77 1.97
CA SER A 26 -13.25 4.19 1.40
C SER A 26 -14.25 3.05 1.26
N ILE A 27 -13.80 1.81 1.07
CA ILE A 27 -14.63 0.67 0.63
C ILE A 27 -14.65 -0.48 1.66
N ALA A 28 -13.53 -0.79 2.30
CA ALA A 28 -13.43 -1.83 3.32
C ALA A 28 -12.77 -1.28 4.59
N LYS A 29 -13.46 -0.36 5.27
CA LYS A 29 -12.93 0.39 6.41
C LYS A 29 -12.33 -0.53 7.47
N GLY A 30 -11.02 -0.41 7.67
CA GLY A 30 -10.30 -1.12 8.72
C GLY A 30 -10.03 -2.60 8.46
N VAL A 31 -10.29 -3.10 7.24
CA VAL A 31 -9.92 -4.46 6.85
C VAL A 31 -8.56 -4.44 6.18
N ASN A 32 -7.56 -5.02 6.83
CA ASN A 32 -6.20 -5.14 6.30
C ASN A 32 -6.14 -6.15 5.15
N HIS A 33 -5.51 -5.79 4.03
CA HIS A 33 -5.27 -6.66 2.87
C HIS A 33 -4.65 -8.01 3.25
N GLU A 34 -3.74 -8.10 4.22
CA GLU A 34 -3.17 -9.37 4.70
C GLU A 34 -4.25 -10.34 5.19
N ARG A 35 -5.29 -9.83 5.86
CA ARG A 35 -6.41 -10.64 6.37
C ARG A 35 -7.31 -11.13 5.23
N ILE A 36 -7.56 -10.26 4.24
CA ILE A 36 -8.30 -10.61 3.03
C ILE A 36 -7.52 -11.68 2.25
N GLY A 37 -6.21 -11.48 2.07
CA GLY A 37 -5.30 -12.42 1.42
C GLY A 37 -5.33 -13.79 2.10
N HIS A 38 -5.20 -13.85 3.42
CA HIS A 38 -5.34 -15.10 4.16
C HIS A 38 -6.70 -15.78 3.93
N ARG A 39 -7.80 -15.01 3.89
CA ARG A 39 -9.13 -15.56 3.64
C ARG A 39 -9.29 -16.10 2.21
N LEU A 40 -8.70 -15.44 1.22
CA LEU A 40 -8.62 -15.90 -0.18
C LEU A 40 -7.77 -17.17 -0.30
N MET A 41 -6.59 -17.20 0.34
CA MET A 41 -5.75 -18.40 0.37
C MET A 41 -6.48 -19.60 0.99
N ARG A 42 -7.25 -19.39 2.06
CA ARG A 42 -8.09 -20.43 2.68
C ARG A 42 -9.19 -20.93 1.75
N GLU A 43 -9.81 -20.02 1.00
CA GLU A 43 -10.82 -20.41 -0.01
C GLU A 43 -10.19 -21.25 -1.13
N MET A 44 -9.03 -20.83 -1.63
CA MET A 44 -8.27 -21.58 -2.63
C MET A 44 -7.80 -22.93 -2.09
N ASP A 45 -7.39 -23.01 -0.83
CA ASP A 45 -6.95 -24.26 -0.19
C ASP A 45 -8.07 -25.30 -0.17
N ILE A 46 -9.32 -24.88 0.11
CA ILE A 46 -10.51 -25.73 0.03
C ILE A 46 -10.69 -26.25 -1.41
N GLN A 47 -10.65 -25.36 -2.40
CA GLN A 47 -10.81 -25.72 -3.82
C GLN A 47 -9.70 -26.63 -4.34
N LEU A 48 -8.49 -26.49 -3.79
CA LEU A 48 -7.30 -27.24 -4.15
C LEU A 48 -7.06 -28.45 -3.23
N ASN A 49 -8.07 -28.88 -2.47
CA ASN A 49 -8.03 -30.06 -1.60
C ASN A 49 -6.85 -30.06 -0.61
N GLY A 50 -6.58 -28.93 0.05
CA GLY A 50 -5.57 -28.81 1.11
C GLY A 50 -4.13 -28.60 0.62
N ARG A 51 -3.90 -28.38 -0.68
CA ARG A 51 -2.55 -28.23 -1.24
C ARG A 51 -1.82 -26.96 -0.79
N LEU A 52 -2.53 -25.96 -0.29
CA LEU A 52 -1.94 -24.68 0.17
C LEU A 52 -1.71 -24.65 1.69
N ALA A 53 -2.11 -25.67 2.44
CA ALA A 53 -2.02 -25.67 3.91
C ALA A 53 -0.63 -25.28 4.43
N MET A 54 0.44 -25.89 3.90
CA MET A 54 1.82 -25.56 4.30
C MET A 54 2.23 -24.14 3.89
N ALA A 55 1.78 -23.66 2.71
CA ALA A 55 2.08 -22.30 2.26
C ALA A 55 1.42 -21.26 3.16
N ILE A 56 0.18 -21.52 3.59
CA ILE A 56 -0.55 -20.70 4.55
C ILE A 56 0.16 -20.69 5.91
N ASP A 57 0.66 -21.83 6.37
CA ASP A 57 1.40 -21.89 7.64
C ASP A 57 2.74 -21.13 7.57
N ILE A 58 3.45 -21.18 6.43
CA ILE A 58 4.65 -20.36 6.19
C ILE A 58 4.28 -18.87 6.17
N PHE A 59 3.25 -18.48 5.41
CA PHE A 59 2.79 -17.09 5.32
C PHE A 59 2.45 -16.49 6.68
N LYS A 60 1.87 -17.30 7.59
CA LYS A 60 1.45 -16.88 8.93
C LYS A 60 2.52 -17.00 10.02
N ASP A 61 3.75 -17.36 9.66
CA ASP A 61 4.84 -17.65 10.61
C ASP A 61 4.46 -18.73 11.65
N LYS A 62 3.74 -19.77 11.20
CA LYS A 62 3.34 -20.93 12.03
C LYS A 62 4.09 -22.20 11.67
N TYR A 63 4.88 -22.18 10.60
CA TYR A 63 5.69 -23.31 10.17
C TYR A 63 6.99 -23.40 11.00
N PRO A 64 7.48 -24.61 11.37
CA PRO A 64 8.63 -24.74 12.27
C PRO A 64 9.95 -24.12 11.80
N LYS A 65 10.15 -23.98 10.48
CA LYS A 65 11.33 -23.32 9.90
C LYS A 65 11.00 -21.86 9.59
N ARG A 66 11.32 -20.95 10.50
CA ARG A 66 10.90 -19.54 10.43
C ARG A 66 11.64 -18.77 9.34
N PHE A 67 12.87 -19.17 8.96
CA PHE A 67 13.55 -18.53 7.84
C PHE A 67 12.73 -18.57 6.53
N LEU A 68 11.83 -19.56 6.37
CA LEU A 68 10.93 -19.62 5.21
C LEU A 68 9.89 -18.49 5.23
N HIS A 69 9.37 -18.14 6.40
CA HIS A 69 8.52 -16.97 6.56
C HIS A 69 9.30 -15.68 6.28
N GLN A 70 10.53 -15.58 6.78
CA GLN A 70 11.38 -14.40 6.58
C GLN A 70 11.71 -14.14 5.09
N LEU A 71 11.72 -15.17 4.24
CA LEU A 71 11.83 -15.01 2.78
C LEU A 71 10.59 -14.35 2.18
N VAL A 72 9.42 -14.52 2.80
CA VAL A 72 8.14 -13.95 2.37
C VAL A 72 7.93 -12.54 2.96
N SER A 73 8.22 -12.36 4.25
CA SER A 73 8.07 -11.08 4.96
C SER A 73 9.20 -10.90 5.97
N SER A 74 10.05 -9.89 5.76
CA SER A 74 11.13 -9.46 6.67
C SER A 74 11.77 -8.15 6.18
N GLN A 75 12.88 -7.69 6.78
CA GLN A 75 13.67 -6.59 6.19
C GLN A 75 14.35 -6.95 4.86
N LEU A 76 14.55 -8.25 4.58
CA LEU A 76 15.18 -8.79 3.37
C LEU A 76 14.30 -9.86 2.72
N ASP A 77 12.99 -9.64 2.72
CA ASP A 77 12.06 -10.49 1.97
C ASP A 77 12.26 -10.34 0.46
N VAL A 78 11.76 -11.34 -0.27
CA VAL A 78 11.81 -11.37 -1.73
C VAL A 78 10.86 -10.34 -2.34
N ASP A 79 9.77 -10.00 -1.65
CA ASP A 79 8.81 -8.96 -2.04
C ASP A 79 9.51 -7.60 -2.27
N ARG A 80 10.18 -7.07 -1.25
CA ARG A 80 10.93 -5.79 -1.33
C ARG A 80 12.03 -5.83 -2.37
N MET A 81 12.69 -6.97 -2.52
CA MET A 81 13.72 -7.13 -3.54
C MET A 81 13.16 -7.09 -4.96
N ASP A 82 11.92 -7.53 -5.16
CA ASP A 82 11.24 -7.44 -6.44
C ASP A 82 10.71 -6.03 -6.68
N TYR A 83 9.84 -5.49 -5.81
CA TYR A 83 9.16 -4.23 -6.11
C TYR A 83 10.14 -3.06 -6.17
N LEU A 84 11.19 -2.99 -5.33
CA LEU A 84 12.16 -1.88 -5.42
C LEU A 84 12.88 -1.89 -6.77
N ARG A 85 13.25 -3.09 -7.25
CA ARG A 85 13.89 -3.26 -8.56
C ARG A 85 12.91 -2.95 -9.69
N ARG A 86 11.71 -3.50 -9.63
CA ARG A 86 10.64 -3.36 -10.62
C ARG A 86 10.19 -1.91 -10.74
N ASP A 87 9.86 -1.27 -9.64
CA ASP A 87 9.38 0.10 -9.61
C ASP A 87 10.45 1.07 -10.08
N SER A 88 11.71 0.89 -9.65
CA SER A 88 12.85 1.66 -10.16
C SER A 88 12.96 1.54 -11.69
N PHE A 89 12.82 0.33 -12.22
CA PHE A 89 12.86 0.07 -13.65
C PHE A 89 11.71 0.74 -14.41
N PHE A 90 10.45 0.55 -13.98
CA PHE A 90 9.28 1.07 -14.69
C PHE A 90 9.10 2.58 -14.53
N THR A 91 9.51 3.17 -13.41
CA THR A 91 9.46 4.62 -13.19
C THR A 91 10.64 5.37 -13.82
N GLY A 92 11.75 4.67 -14.08
CA GLY A 92 13.00 5.27 -14.55
C GLY A 92 13.84 5.93 -13.45
N VAL A 93 13.45 5.78 -12.18
CA VAL A 93 14.22 6.28 -11.02
C VAL A 93 15.38 5.34 -10.76
N THR A 94 16.51 5.58 -11.44
CA THR A 94 17.69 4.70 -11.41
C THR A 94 18.37 4.60 -10.05
N GLU A 95 18.19 5.60 -9.19
CA GLU A 95 18.71 5.67 -7.84
C GLU A 95 18.08 4.61 -6.92
N GLY A 96 16.91 4.09 -7.29
CA GLY A 96 16.25 2.98 -6.64
C GLY A 96 16.75 1.59 -7.03
N ALA A 97 17.68 1.49 -7.99
CA ALA A 97 18.06 0.21 -8.57
C ALA A 97 18.92 -0.63 -7.60
N ILE A 98 18.39 -1.79 -7.21
CA ILE A 98 19.05 -2.73 -6.30
C ILE A 98 19.59 -3.97 -7.03
N GLY A 99 20.63 -4.58 -6.45
CA GLY A 99 21.23 -5.81 -6.96
C GLY A 99 20.61 -7.06 -6.34
N SER A 100 19.32 -7.30 -6.58
CA SER A 100 18.56 -8.40 -5.94
C SER A 100 19.25 -9.77 -6.12
N ASP A 101 19.74 -10.07 -7.32
CA ASP A 101 20.44 -11.34 -7.61
C ASP A 101 21.72 -11.53 -6.76
N ARG A 102 22.41 -10.43 -6.45
CA ARG A 102 23.60 -10.46 -5.60
C ARG A 102 23.24 -10.63 -4.14
N ILE A 103 22.18 -9.96 -3.66
CA ILE A 103 21.69 -10.10 -2.28
C ILE A 103 21.29 -11.55 -2.04
N ILE A 104 20.47 -12.13 -2.92
CA ILE A 104 20.02 -13.53 -2.83
C ILE A 104 21.21 -14.50 -2.76
N LYS A 105 22.26 -14.29 -3.58
CA LYS A 105 23.47 -15.13 -3.56
C LYS A 105 24.25 -15.07 -2.24
N MET A 106 24.08 -14.00 -1.46
CA MET A 106 24.74 -13.82 -0.17
C MET A 106 23.85 -14.17 1.02
N LEU A 107 22.59 -14.56 0.79
CA LEU A 107 21.70 -15.03 1.86
C LEU A 107 22.19 -16.38 2.38
N ASN A 108 22.08 -16.55 3.69
CA ASN A 108 22.41 -17.77 4.40
C ASN A 108 21.46 -17.96 5.59
N VAL A 109 21.53 -19.11 6.26
CA VAL A 109 20.70 -19.41 7.42
C VAL A 109 21.58 -19.83 8.59
N VAL A 110 21.41 -19.14 9.73
CA VAL A 110 22.06 -19.49 10.99
C VAL A 110 20.99 -19.47 12.08
N ASP A 111 20.90 -20.54 12.86
CA ASP A 111 19.93 -20.68 13.96
C ASP A 111 18.48 -20.34 13.54
N ASP A 112 18.04 -20.87 12.39
CA ASP A 112 16.70 -20.67 11.79
C ASP A 112 16.37 -19.21 11.38
N ASN A 113 17.39 -18.35 11.27
CA ASN A 113 17.24 -16.96 10.83
C ASN A 113 18.02 -16.68 9.54
N LEU A 114 17.43 -15.86 8.66
CA LEU A 114 18.10 -15.30 7.49
C LEU A 114 19.21 -14.35 7.94
N VAL A 115 20.40 -14.62 7.41
CA VAL A 115 21.59 -13.77 7.58
C VAL A 115 22.21 -13.50 6.21
N VAL A 116 23.12 -12.54 6.14
CA VAL A 116 23.85 -12.20 4.91
C VAL A 116 25.34 -12.40 5.13
N ASP A 117 26.01 -13.11 4.23
CA ASP A 117 27.47 -13.24 4.29
C ASP A 117 28.15 -11.85 4.22
N ALA A 118 29.28 -11.66 4.92
CA ALA A 118 30.00 -10.39 5.00
C ALA A 118 30.38 -9.78 3.62
N LYS A 119 30.54 -10.61 2.59
CA LYS A 119 30.78 -10.16 1.20
C LYS A 119 29.58 -9.37 0.60
N GLY A 120 28.42 -9.49 1.21
CA GLY A 120 27.17 -8.85 0.83
C GLY A 120 26.90 -7.48 1.48
N ILE A 121 27.73 -7.02 2.44
CA ILE A 121 27.50 -5.77 3.21
C ILE A 121 27.15 -4.60 2.29
N TYR A 122 27.97 -4.31 1.27
CA TYR A 122 27.71 -3.20 0.34
C TYR A 122 26.43 -3.36 -0.50
N SER A 123 25.98 -4.59 -0.73
CA SER A 123 24.71 -4.83 -1.43
C SER A 123 23.52 -4.49 -0.54
N ILE A 124 23.63 -4.80 0.76
CA ILE A 124 22.63 -4.43 1.77
C ILE A 124 22.63 -2.91 2.01
N GLU A 125 23.81 -2.28 2.08
CA GLU A 125 23.90 -0.82 2.19
C GLU A 125 23.21 -0.12 1.02
N LYS A 126 23.52 -0.54 -0.21
CA LYS A 126 22.87 -0.03 -1.41
C LYS A 126 21.35 -0.26 -1.37
N PHE A 127 20.90 -1.43 -0.93
CA PHE A 127 19.48 -1.75 -0.78
C PHE A 127 18.76 -0.79 0.17
N LEU A 128 19.33 -0.54 1.36
CA LEU A 128 18.74 0.36 2.35
C LEU A 128 18.69 1.82 1.86
N ILE A 129 19.73 2.28 1.16
CA ILE A 129 19.76 3.62 0.54
C ILE A 129 18.71 3.73 -0.57
N ALA A 130 18.69 2.77 -1.49
CA ALA A 130 17.76 2.74 -2.61
C ALA A 130 16.30 2.71 -2.13
N ARG A 131 15.98 1.89 -1.13
CA ARG A 131 14.66 1.84 -0.49
C ARG A 131 14.24 3.22 0.01
N ARG A 132 15.13 3.92 0.74
CA ARG A 132 14.86 5.27 1.23
C ARG A 132 14.58 6.26 0.10
N LEU A 133 15.35 6.21 -0.99
CA LEU A 133 15.17 7.10 -2.14
C LEU A 133 13.84 6.83 -2.85
N MET A 134 13.50 5.55 -3.09
CA MET A 134 12.23 5.13 -3.69
C MET A 134 11.01 5.64 -2.90
N TYR A 135 11.07 5.57 -1.57
CA TYR A 135 10.01 6.13 -0.73
C TYR A 135 9.75 7.62 -0.96
N TRP A 136 10.78 8.44 -1.12
CA TRP A 136 10.59 9.88 -1.31
C TRP A 136 10.33 10.29 -2.75
N GLN A 137 10.98 9.62 -3.70
CA GLN A 137 10.94 9.99 -5.11
C GLN A 137 9.73 9.39 -5.83
N VAL A 138 9.24 8.24 -5.36
CA VAL A 138 8.12 7.51 -5.99
C VAL A 138 6.92 7.45 -5.04
N TYR A 139 7.00 6.68 -3.96
CA TYR A 139 5.83 6.33 -3.15
C TYR A 139 5.16 7.52 -2.47
N LEU A 140 5.96 8.44 -1.90
CA LEU A 140 5.49 9.67 -1.26
C LEU A 140 5.66 10.90 -2.14
N HIS A 141 5.79 10.72 -3.45
CA HIS A 141 5.87 11.85 -4.36
C HIS A 141 4.58 12.68 -4.28
N LYS A 142 4.69 14.01 -4.13
CA LYS A 142 3.53 14.90 -3.91
C LYS A 142 2.39 14.74 -4.91
N THR A 143 2.70 14.39 -6.16
CA THR A 143 1.69 14.14 -7.21
C THR A 143 0.98 12.80 -7.06
N VAL A 144 1.66 11.78 -6.52
CA VAL A 144 1.03 10.50 -6.17
C VAL A 144 0.06 10.72 -5.02
N VAL A 145 0.50 11.42 -3.96
CA VAL A 145 -0.37 11.84 -2.85
C VAL A 145 -1.60 12.61 -3.35
N ALA A 146 -1.41 13.55 -4.30
CA ALA A 146 -2.51 14.29 -4.90
C ALA A 146 -3.55 13.38 -5.59
N ALA A 147 -3.07 12.38 -6.34
CA ALA A 147 -3.91 11.45 -7.09
C ALA A 147 -4.66 10.49 -6.15
N GLU A 148 -3.98 9.95 -5.15
CA GLU A 148 -4.57 9.08 -4.12
C GLU A 148 -5.66 9.82 -3.35
N GLN A 149 -5.39 11.07 -2.92
CA GLN A 149 -6.38 11.87 -2.23
C GLN A 149 -7.59 12.16 -3.11
N LEU A 150 -7.38 12.50 -4.39
CA LEU A 150 -8.47 12.72 -5.32
C LEU A 150 -9.36 11.47 -5.47
N LEU A 151 -8.75 10.28 -5.57
CA LEU A 151 -9.49 9.03 -5.68
C LEU A 151 -10.26 8.71 -4.39
N THR A 152 -9.64 8.91 -3.23
CA THR A 152 -10.29 8.74 -1.93
C THR A 152 -11.51 9.66 -1.79
N GLN A 153 -11.39 10.93 -2.19
CA GLN A 153 -12.52 11.87 -2.16
C GLN A 153 -13.63 11.48 -3.15
N LEU A 154 -13.28 10.98 -4.34
CA LEU A 154 -14.24 10.46 -5.31
C LEU A 154 -15.05 9.30 -4.73
N LEU A 155 -14.35 8.29 -4.18
CA LEU A 155 -14.99 7.09 -3.61
C LEU A 155 -15.81 7.42 -2.36
N ARG A 156 -15.34 8.37 -1.52
CA ARG A 156 -16.11 8.87 -0.38
C ARG A 156 -17.45 9.47 -0.83
N ARG A 157 -17.43 10.36 -1.83
CA ARG A 157 -18.66 10.99 -2.33
C ARG A 157 -19.60 9.96 -2.97
N ALA A 158 -19.04 9.03 -3.74
CA ALA A 158 -19.80 7.96 -4.37
C ALA A 158 -20.52 7.08 -3.33
N ARG A 159 -19.85 6.76 -2.22
CA ARG A 159 -20.45 6.03 -1.10
C ARG A 159 -21.60 6.80 -0.47
N GLU A 160 -21.40 8.08 -0.14
CA GLU A 160 -22.46 8.89 0.48
C GLU A 160 -23.74 8.94 -0.36
N LEU A 161 -23.60 9.08 -1.69
CA LEU A 161 -24.74 9.05 -2.61
C LEU A 161 -25.38 7.66 -2.68
N ALA A 162 -24.57 6.59 -2.75
CA ALA A 162 -25.09 5.23 -2.76
C ALA A 162 -25.87 4.87 -1.48
N GLU A 163 -25.40 5.33 -0.32
CA GLU A 163 -26.05 5.18 0.99
C GLU A 163 -27.35 6.00 1.08
N GLN A 164 -27.43 7.13 0.38
CA GLN A 164 -28.65 7.93 0.22
C GLN A 164 -29.66 7.32 -0.75
N GLY A 165 -29.31 6.22 -1.42
CA GLY A 165 -30.18 5.53 -2.37
C GLY A 165 -30.13 6.07 -3.80
N GLU A 166 -29.17 6.94 -4.12
CA GLU A 166 -28.95 7.43 -5.48
C GLU A 166 -28.49 6.29 -6.41
N GLU A 167 -28.86 6.40 -7.68
CA GLU A 167 -28.50 5.41 -8.69
C GLU A 167 -27.05 5.61 -9.16
N MET A 168 -26.19 4.64 -8.85
CA MET A 168 -24.76 4.72 -9.14
C MET A 168 -24.37 3.82 -10.32
N TYR A 169 -23.96 4.44 -11.42
CA TYR A 169 -23.48 3.73 -12.62
C TYR A 169 -22.07 3.17 -12.41
N CYS A 170 -21.98 1.92 -11.96
CA CYS A 170 -20.74 1.19 -11.71
C CYS A 170 -20.98 -0.34 -11.80
N SER A 171 -19.94 -1.15 -11.63
CA SER A 171 -20.10 -2.61 -11.59
C SER A 171 -20.83 -3.07 -10.34
N ALA A 172 -21.41 -4.27 -10.38
CA ALA A 172 -22.14 -4.84 -9.25
C ALA A 172 -21.24 -5.01 -8.00
N SER A 173 -19.97 -5.38 -8.20
CA SER A 173 -19.00 -5.53 -7.11
C SER A 173 -18.63 -4.21 -6.48
N LEU A 174 -18.36 -3.16 -7.28
CA LEU A 174 -18.10 -1.83 -6.73
C LEU A 174 -19.35 -1.29 -6.00
N LEU A 175 -20.53 -1.46 -6.59
CA LEU A 175 -21.79 -1.05 -5.98
C LEU A 175 -22.05 -1.74 -4.63
N PHE A 176 -21.73 -3.03 -4.53
CA PHE A 176 -21.85 -3.78 -3.28
C PHE A 176 -21.08 -3.10 -2.14
N PHE A 177 -19.83 -2.68 -2.38
CA PHE A 177 -19.02 -2.00 -1.37
C PHE A 177 -19.45 -0.55 -1.11
N LEU A 178 -20.02 0.14 -2.10
CA LEU A 178 -20.53 1.50 -1.91
C LEU A 178 -21.82 1.53 -1.07
N LYS A 179 -22.67 0.49 -1.18
CA LYS A 179 -23.96 0.43 -0.47
C LYS A 179 -23.89 -0.17 0.93
N HIS A 180 -22.87 -0.96 1.22
CA HIS A 180 -22.76 -1.66 2.50
C HIS A 180 -21.54 -1.18 3.27
N GLU A 181 -21.69 -1.07 4.58
CA GLU A 181 -20.55 -0.94 5.49
C GLU A 181 -19.97 -2.33 5.72
N ILE A 182 -18.90 -2.64 4.99
CA ILE A 182 -18.23 -3.95 5.05
C ILE A 182 -17.19 -3.94 6.16
N THR A 183 -17.33 -4.90 7.07
CA THR A 183 -16.39 -5.15 8.17
C THR A 183 -15.59 -6.41 7.92
N GLU A 184 -14.58 -6.65 8.76
CA GLU A 184 -13.83 -7.91 8.72
C GLU A 184 -14.71 -9.15 8.87
N THR A 185 -15.79 -9.06 9.66
CA THR A 185 -16.70 -10.20 9.88
C THR A 185 -17.41 -10.63 8.59
N ASP A 186 -17.65 -9.69 7.68
CA ASP A 186 -18.27 -9.97 6.39
C ASP A 186 -17.35 -10.77 5.47
N PHE A 187 -16.04 -10.57 5.55
CA PHE A 187 -15.05 -11.37 4.82
C PHE A 187 -14.94 -12.81 5.36
N GLN A 188 -15.30 -13.05 6.63
CA GLN A 188 -15.29 -14.41 7.20
C GLN A 188 -16.48 -15.26 6.78
N LYS A 189 -17.51 -14.66 6.15
CA LYS A 189 -18.68 -15.41 5.65
C LYS A 189 -18.26 -16.42 4.55
N PRO A 190 -19.03 -17.50 4.36
CA PRO A 190 -18.78 -18.45 3.28
C PRO A 190 -18.72 -17.77 1.91
N PHE A 191 -17.85 -18.27 1.03
CA PHE A 191 -17.76 -17.77 -0.32
C PHE A 191 -19.06 -18.07 -1.08
N SER A 192 -19.73 -17.02 -1.54
CA SER A 192 -20.99 -17.11 -2.27
C SER A 192 -21.14 -15.85 -3.11
N ALA A 193 -22.01 -15.88 -4.13
CA ALA A 193 -22.17 -14.78 -5.09
C ALA A 193 -22.52 -13.41 -4.48
N ASN A 194 -22.94 -13.36 -3.21
CA ASN A 194 -23.29 -12.15 -2.48
C ASN A 194 -22.36 -11.87 -1.28
N SER A 195 -21.24 -12.60 -1.16
CA SER A 195 -20.30 -12.39 -0.05
C SER A 195 -19.30 -11.28 -0.37
N ALA A 196 -18.79 -10.62 0.68
CA ALA A 196 -17.76 -9.59 0.53
C ALA A 196 -16.52 -10.13 -0.19
N LEU A 197 -16.12 -11.37 0.11
CA LEU A 197 -14.97 -12.03 -0.53
C LEU A 197 -15.19 -12.25 -2.04
N TYR A 198 -16.41 -12.60 -2.46
CA TYR A 198 -16.75 -12.76 -3.87
C TYR A 198 -16.70 -11.44 -4.61
N HIS A 199 -17.32 -10.38 -4.07
CA HIS A 199 -17.27 -9.07 -4.70
C HIS A 199 -15.85 -8.50 -4.72
N PHE A 200 -15.06 -8.75 -3.68
CA PHE A 200 -13.64 -8.36 -3.63
C PHE A 200 -12.81 -9.06 -4.71
N ALA A 201 -13.04 -10.35 -4.94
CA ALA A 201 -12.34 -11.09 -6.00
C ALA A 201 -12.74 -10.64 -7.43
N ASN A 202 -13.84 -9.89 -7.56
CA ASN A 202 -14.39 -9.40 -8.83
C ASN A 202 -14.31 -7.88 -8.95
N ILE A 203 -13.38 -7.22 -8.25
CA ILE A 203 -13.13 -5.79 -8.41
C ILE A 203 -11.65 -5.54 -8.74
N ASP A 204 -11.40 -4.78 -9.79
CA ASP A 204 -10.07 -4.35 -10.22
C ASP A 204 -10.06 -2.87 -10.64
N ASP A 205 -8.92 -2.37 -11.11
CA ASP A 205 -8.73 -0.95 -11.42
C ASP A 205 -9.74 -0.47 -12.48
N THR A 206 -10.16 -1.38 -13.36
CA THR A 206 -11.12 -1.11 -14.43
C THR A 206 -12.46 -0.71 -13.87
N ASP A 207 -12.94 -1.35 -12.79
CA ASP A 207 -14.22 -1.02 -12.16
C ASP A 207 -14.26 0.42 -11.67
N VAL A 208 -13.19 0.83 -11.00
CA VAL A 208 -13.04 2.18 -10.44
C VAL A 208 -12.88 3.23 -11.54
N LEU A 209 -12.04 2.94 -12.55
CA LEU A 209 -11.82 3.86 -13.68
C LEU A 209 -13.05 3.96 -14.60
N TYR A 210 -13.77 2.87 -14.81
CA TYR A 210 -15.04 2.86 -15.53
C TYR A 210 -16.08 3.70 -14.78
N ALA A 211 -16.23 3.50 -13.47
CA ALA A 211 -17.14 4.27 -12.65
C ALA A 211 -16.81 5.77 -12.70
N ALA A 212 -15.53 6.16 -12.58
CA ALA A 212 -15.10 7.55 -12.72
C ALA A 212 -15.49 8.15 -14.09
N LYS A 213 -15.38 7.39 -15.18
CA LYS A 213 -15.82 7.84 -16.52
C LYS A 213 -17.32 8.04 -16.62
N GLN A 214 -18.13 7.23 -15.94
CA GLN A 214 -19.59 7.42 -15.91
C GLN A 214 -19.97 8.61 -15.02
N TRP A 215 -19.36 8.69 -13.83
CA TRP A 215 -19.67 9.68 -12.82
C TRP A 215 -19.34 11.12 -13.23
N GLN A 216 -18.51 11.34 -14.25
CA GLN A 216 -18.28 12.69 -14.80
C GLN A 216 -19.57 13.35 -15.31
N HIS A 217 -20.59 12.55 -15.65
CA HIS A 217 -21.90 13.00 -16.13
C HIS A 217 -22.99 12.96 -15.05
N HIS A 218 -22.65 12.60 -13.81
CA HIS A 218 -23.61 12.50 -12.71
C HIS A 218 -24.20 13.87 -12.35
N PRO A 219 -25.48 13.98 -11.95
CA PRO A 219 -26.11 15.25 -11.56
C PRO A 219 -25.50 15.88 -10.29
N ASP A 220 -24.98 15.06 -9.38
CA ASP A 220 -24.25 15.56 -8.19
C ASP A 220 -22.99 16.34 -8.60
N LYS A 221 -22.94 17.61 -8.23
CA LYS A 221 -21.89 18.54 -8.66
C LYS A 221 -20.51 18.13 -8.16
N ALA A 222 -20.42 17.66 -6.91
CA ALA A 222 -19.14 17.26 -6.32
C ALA A 222 -18.61 15.98 -6.98
N LEU A 223 -19.43 14.94 -7.09
CA LEU A 223 -19.04 13.70 -7.74
C LEU A 223 -18.62 13.93 -9.20
N SER A 224 -19.41 14.68 -9.97
CA SER A 224 -19.09 15.02 -11.35
C SER A 224 -17.77 15.78 -11.47
N ALA A 225 -17.50 16.74 -10.59
CA ALA A 225 -16.27 17.51 -10.59
C ALA A 225 -15.05 16.64 -10.24
N LEU A 226 -15.13 15.83 -9.19
CA LEU A 226 -14.06 14.89 -8.80
C LEU A 226 -13.77 13.87 -9.89
N ALA A 227 -14.83 13.31 -10.51
CA ALA A 227 -14.71 12.35 -11.60
C ALA A 227 -14.02 12.96 -12.83
N LYS A 228 -14.42 14.19 -13.22
CA LYS A 228 -13.74 14.95 -14.28
C LYS A 228 -12.27 15.19 -13.97
N MET A 229 -11.95 15.46 -12.70
CA MET A 229 -10.56 15.63 -12.27
C MET A 229 -9.74 14.35 -12.41
N VAL A 230 -10.30 13.19 -12.04
CA VAL A 230 -9.64 11.88 -12.21
C VAL A 230 -9.41 11.59 -13.69
N VAL A 231 -10.46 11.65 -14.51
CA VAL A 231 -10.42 11.30 -15.93
C VAL A 231 -9.49 12.24 -16.72
N ALA A 232 -9.53 13.54 -16.44
CA ALA A 232 -8.69 14.53 -17.13
C ALA A 232 -7.32 14.75 -16.47
N ARG A 233 -6.97 13.96 -15.43
CA ARG A 233 -5.74 14.10 -14.63
C ARG A 233 -5.52 15.54 -14.11
N LYS A 234 -6.60 16.21 -13.70
CA LYS A 234 -6.55 17.53 -13.04
C LYS A 234 -6.43 17.34 -11.54
N LEU A 235 -5.20 17.11 -11.08
CA LEU A 235 -4.91 16.79 -9.68
C LEU A 235 -4.91 18.04 -8.78
N TYR A 236 -5.09 17.82 -7.47
CA TYR A 236 -4.88 18.85 -6.46
C TYR A 236 -3.48 19.47 -6.55
N LYS A 237 -3.37 20.73 -6.15
CA LYS A 237 -2.11 21.29 -5.68
C LYS A 237 -1.84 20.73 -4.28
N VAL A 238 -0.60 20.34 -4.04
CA VAL A 238 -0.17 19.74 -2.78
C VAL A 238 0.97 20.55 -2.18
N GLU A 239 0.80 20.91 -0.92
CA GLU A 239 1.86 21.46 -0.07
C GLU A 239 2.28 20.38 0.93
N LEU A 240 3.58 20.06 0.99
CA LEU A 240 4.15 19.06 1.91
C LEU A 240 5.08 19.74 2.90
N ARG A 241 4.96 19.42 4.18
CA ARG A 241 5.86 19.92 5.23
C ARG A 241 6.03 18.95 6.40
N ASN A 242 6.94 19.24 7.31
CA ASN A 242 7.24 18.40 8.49
C ASN A 242 6.33 18.69 9.69
N THR A 243 5.50 19.74 9.62
CA THR A 243 4.64 20.21 10.73
C THR A 243 3.17 20.20 10.31
N PRO A 244 2.23 19.92 11.24
CA PRO A 244 0.80 19.95 10.92
C PRO A 244 0.33 21.28 10.36
N PHE A 245 -0.67 21.27 9.45
CA PHE A 245 -1.38 22.47 8.99
C PHE A 245 -2.35 22.96 10.07
N SER A 246 -2.39 24.27 10.29
CA SER A 246 -3.28 24.88 11.27
C SER A 246 -4.72 24.95 10.73
N ILE A 247 -5.69 25.06 11.64
CA ILE A 247 -7.10 25.18 11.28
C ILE A 247 -7.35 26.47 10.49
N GLU A 248 -6.61 27.53 10.80
CA GLU A 248 -6.68 28.82 10.11
C GLU A 248 -6.17 28.72 8.68
N GLU A 249 -5.07 27.98 8.43
CA GLU A 249 -4.56 27.73 7.08
C GLU A 249 -5.56 26.96 6.23
N LEU A 250 -6.17 25.91 6.80
CA LEU A 250 -7.20 25.12 6.13
C LEU A 250 -8.44 25.98 5.84
N SER A 251 -8.95 26.69 6.84
CA SER A 251 -10.11 27.58 6.71
C SER A 251 -9.87 28.69 5.69
N GLY A 252 -8.63 29.19 5.59
CA GLY A 252 -8.23 30.16 4.59
C GLY A 252 -8.35 29.61 3.16
N LYS A 253 -7.88 28.37 2.93
CA LYS A 253 -8.02 27.69 1.63
C LYS A 253 -9.48 27.38 1.30
N GLU A 254 -10.27 26.93 2.27
CA GLU A 254 -11.70 26.69 2.09
C GLU A 254 -12.45 27.97 1.68
N LYS A 255 -12.17 29.10 2.35
CA LYS A 255 -12.78 30.39 1.98
C LYS A 255 -12.44 30.79 0.55
N LEU A 256 -11.17 30.63 0.15
CA LEU A 256 -10.75 30.91 -1.22
C LEU A 256 -11.45 29.98 -2.23
N PHE A 257 -11.55 28.69 -1.92
CA PHE A 257 -12.25 27.72 -2.75
C PHE A 257 -13.73 28.11 -2.92
N CYS A 258 -14.45 28.45 -1.84
CA CYS A 258 -15.84 28.85 -1.92
C CYS A 258 -16.06 30.16 -2.72
N GLN A 259 -15.06 31.06 -2.73
CA GLN A 259 -15.11 32.28 -3.56
C GLN A 259 -14.90 31.98 -5.05
N GLN A 260 -14.00 31.04 -5.37
CA GLN A 260 -13.67 30.67 -6.75
C GLN A 260 -14.71 29.73 -7.38
N PHE A 261 -15.31 28.84 -6.58
CA PHE A 261 -16.29 27.86 -7.01
C PHE A 261 -17.56 27.92 -6.15
N PRO A 262 -18.36 29.01 -6.23
CA PRO A 262 -19.55 29.19 -5.40
C PRO A 262 -20.57 28.05 -5.51
N GLU A 263 -20.65 27.42 -6.69
CA GLU A 263 -21.53 26.29 -6.97
C GLU A 263 -21.12 24.99 -6.26
N LEU A 264 -19.87 24.92 -5.77
CA LEU A 264 -19.31 23.80 -5.01
C LEU A 264 -19.08 24.13 -3.53
N ALA A 265 -19.50 25.32 -3.06
CA ALA A 265 -19.20 25.79 -1.70
C ALA A 265 -19.67 24.82 -0.59
N ASN A 266 -20.79 24.13 -0.81
CA ASN A 266 -21.33 23.12 0.12
C ASN A 266 -20.55 21.80 0.14
N TYR A 267 -19.53 21.65 -0.70
CA TYR A 267 -18.74 20.43 -0.86
C TYR A 267 -17.24 20.69 -0.63
N LYS A 268 -16.88 21.82 -0.01
CA LYS A 268 -15.49 22.25 0.15
C LYS A 268 -14.57 21.20 0.80
N GLU A 269 -15.10 20.35 1.70
CA GLU A 269 -14.33 19.29 2.36
C GLU A 269 -13.86 18.17 1.42
N TYR A 270 -14.35 18.14 0.17
CA TYR A 270 -13.86 17.25 -0.87
C TYR A 270 -12.69 17.83 -1.64
N PHE A 271 -12.62 19.15 -1.72
CA PHE A 271 -11.69 19.87 -2.59
C PHE A 271 -10.56 20.55 -1.84
N VAL A 272 -10.64 20.63 -0.51
CA VAL A 272 -9.60 21.11 0.39
C VAL A 272 -9.46 20.10 1.53
N THR A 273 -8.34 19.38 1.57
CA THR A 273 -8.11 18.32 2.57
C THR A 273 -6.70 18.40 3.15
N THR A 274 -6.56 17.98 4.41
CA THR A 274 -5.27 17.89 5.09
C THR A 274 -5.16 16.55 5.80
N SER A 275 -3.98 15.94 5.77
CA SER A 275 -3.68 14.73 6.53
C SER A 275 -2.16 14.58 6.69
N SER A 276 -1.73 13.44 7.20
CA SER A 276 -0.33 13.09 7.33
C SER A 276 -0.03 11.72 6.72
N VAL A 277 1.21 11.54 6.30
CA VAL A 277 1.77 10.26 5.90
C VAL A 277 3.06 10.06 6.68
N SER A 278 3.21 8.88 7.27
CA SER A 278 4.39 8.52 8.04
C SER A 278 5.05 7.32 7.39
N ASN A 279 6.37 7.35 7.29
CA ASN A 279 7.14 6.21 6.83
C ASN A 279 8.32 5.95 7.75
N ASN A 280 8.57 4.67 8.01
CA ASN A 280 9.76 4.20 8.69
C ASN A 280 10.57 3.33 7.71
N ALA A 281 11.70 3.86 7.26
CA ALA A 281 12.54 3.18 6.26
C ALA A 281 13.27 1.94 6.82
N TYR A 282 13.47 1.86 8.15
CA TYR A 282 14.13 0.73 8.81
C TYR A 282 13.72 0.64 10.29
N ARG A 283 13.09 -0.48 10.70
CA ARG A 283 12.73 -0.72 12.11
C ARG A 283 13.80 -1.56 12.79
N SER A 284 14.75 -0.90 13.45
CA SER A 284 15.85 -1.57 14.16
C SER A 284 15.44 -2.40 15.39
N THR A 285 14.20 -2.26 15.87
CA THR A 285 13.74 -2.83 17.15
C THR A 285 13.09 -4.21 17.04
N GLU A 286 12.70 -4.66 15.85
CA GLU A 286 11.92 -5.90 15.67
C GLU A 286 12.61 -6.92 14.75
N GLU A 287 13.34 -6.48 13.73
CA GLU A 287 14.05 -7.36 12.79
C GLU A 287 15.28 -6.65 12.22
N SER A 288 16.48 -7.00 12.68
CA SER A 288 17.71 -6.40 12.18
C SER A 288 18.49 -7.33 11.26
N ILE A 289 19.11 -6.77 10.23
CA ILE A 289 19.85 -7.57 9.24
C ILE A 289 21.19 -8.01 9.85
N GLN A 290 21.35 -9.31 10.04
CA GLN A 290 22.56 -9.91 10.60
C GLN A 290 23.58 -10.26 9.50
N ILE A 291 24.84 -9.94 9.76
CA ILE A 291 25.97 -10.20 8.87
C ILE A 291 26.83 -11.33 9.41
N LEU A 292 27.01 -12.40 8.62
CA LEU A 292 27.83 -13.55 8.94
C LEU A 292 29.27 -13.38 8.43
N TYR A 293 30.22 -13.36 9.36
CA TYR A 293 31.65 -13.32 9.06
C TYR A 293 32.23 -14.73 8.95
N ASN A 294 33.38 -14.86 8.27
CA ASN A 294 34.06 -16.15 8.07
C ASN A 294 34.44 -16.89 9.37
N ASN A 295 34.57 -16.15 10.49
CA ASN A 295 34.84 -16.71 11.81
C ASN A 295 33.56 -17.18 12.54
N GLY A 296 32.41 -17.17 11.88
CA GLY A 296 31.11 -17.54 12.45
C GLY A 296 30.44 -16.44 13.28
N LYS A 297 31.07 -15.26 13.42
CA LYS A 297 30.49 -14.15 14.19
C LYS A 297 29.35 -13.49 13.41
N LEU A 298 28.24 -13.26 14.10
CA LEU A 298 27.13 -12.43 13.61
C LEU A 298 27.29 -10.99 14.12
N ILE A 299 27.16 -10.03 13.22
CA ILE A 299 27.18 -8.60 13.53
C ILE A 299 26.02 -7.93 12.81
N ASP A 300 25.28 -7.07 13.51
CA ASP A 300 24.24 -6.24 12.91
C ASP A 300 24.80 -5.35 11.79
N ILE A 301 24.07 -5.21 10.67
CA ILE A 301 24.46 -4.31 9.58
C ILE A 301 24.76 -2.89 10.08
N ALA A 302 24.08 -2.43 11.13
CA ALA A 302 24.30 -1.13 11.75
C ALA A 302 25.72 -0.92 12.25
N ASN A 303 26.36 -1.99 12.73
CA ASN A 303 27.70 -1.97 13.28
C ASN A 303 28.74 -2.50 12.28
N ALA A 304 28.30 -3.24 11.26
CA ALA A 304 29.17 -3.80 10.23
C ALA A 304 29.43 -2.83 9.06
N SER A 305 28.58 -1.83 8.86
CA SER A 305 28.70 -0.84 7.79
C SER A 305 29.44 0.42 8.27
N ASP A 306 30.42 0.87 7.50
CA ASP A 306 31.12 2.15 7.75
C ASP A 306 30.32 3.38 7.28
N MET A 307 29.34 3.22 6.38
CA MET A 307 28.62 4.33 5.72
C MET A 307 27.26 4.66 6.34
N LEU A 308 26.54 3.67 6.87
CA LEU A 308 25.19 3.82 7.39
C LEU A 308 25.21 4.29 8.85
N ASN A 309 24.89 5.57 9.08
CA ASN A 309 24.45 5.99 10.41
C ASN A 309 23.00 5.56 10.61
N THR A 310 22.78 4.44 11.30
CA THR A 310 21.47 3.81 11.45
C THR A 310 20.44 4.66 12.16
N ASN A 311 20.87 5.60 13.02
CA ASN A 311 20.00 6.62 13.61
C ASN A 311 19.30 7.51 12.57
N VAL A 312 19.84 7.61 11.35
CA VAL A 312 19.24 8.38 10.26
C VAL A 312 18.24 7.54 9.47
N LEU A 313 18.44 6.22 9.40
CA LEU A 313 17.58 5.26 8.69
C LEU A 313 16.36 4.83 9.53
N SER A 314 16.50 4.80 10.86
CA SER A 314 15.44 4.37 11.78
C SER A 314 14.47 5.47 12.23
N LYS A 315 14.70 6.72 11.84
CA LYS A 315 13.79 7.82 12.16
C LYS A 315 12.49 7.67 11.37
N ASN A 316 11.39 7.55 12.09
CA ASN A 316 10.07 7.72 11.51
C ASN A 316 9.93 9.17 11.01
N ILE A 317 9.65 9.34 9.73
CA ILE A 317 9.46 10.66 9.13
C ILE A 317 7.97 10.82 8.82
N THR A 318 7.33 11.71 9.55
CA THR A 318 5.96 12.15 9.26
C THR A 318 5.99 13.41 8.41
N LYS A 319 5.28 13.39 7.28
CA LYS A 319 4.96 14.55 6.46
C LYS A 319 3.49 14.86 6.59
N TYR A 320 3.18 16.13 6.69
CA TYR A 320 1.82 16.63 6.61
C TYR A 320 1.60 17.22 5.22
N PHE A 321 0.42 16.98 4.67
CA PHE A 321 0.05 17.46 3.35
C PHE A 321 -1.25 18.25 3.39
N LEU A 322 -1.32 19.29 2.57
CA LEU A 322 -2.53 20.06 2.29
C LEU A 322 -2.81 19.99 0.79
N CYS A 323 -3.93 19.36 0.43
CA CYS A 323 -4.42 19.22 -0.93
C CYS A 323 -5.52 20.26 -1.18
N TYR A 324 -5.44 21.01 -2.28
CA TYR A 324 -6.50 21.94 -2.68
C TYR A 324 -6.56 22.11 -4.20
N VAL A 325 -7.73 22.46 -4.74
CA VAL A 325 -7.89 22.78 -6.18
C VAL A 325 -7.17 24.08 -6.53
N LYS A 326 -6.60 24.14 -7.73
CA LYS A 326 -5.85 25.30 -8.24
C LYS A 326 -6.75 26.46 -8.68
#